data_AF-A0A9D2XAK8-F1
#
_entry.id   AF-A0A9D2XAK8-F1
#
_cell.length_a   1.000
_cell.length_b   1.000
_cell.length_c   1.000
_cell.angle_alpha   90.00
_cell.angle_beta   90.00
_cell.angle_gamma   90.00
#
_symmetry.space_group_name_H-M   'P 1'
#
loop_
_entity.id
_entity.type
_entity.pdbx_description
1 polymer ?
#
loop_
_entity_poly.entity_id
_entity_poly.type
_entity_poly.pdbx_seq_one_letter_code
_entity_poly.pdbx_strand_id
1 'polypeptide(L)'
;MLIEIPDPEVILGVILAFIVGLGGLYLYYKIRPFVKTKNEVFDASQSERLEYYERQLIDMKIRLDALEIQGIEQKADEPNLELKQILEKLTENKSEEKPIEKVVVPEIKQEKPVSMPNITNIDHTNPTNHVLQLITNKAMTSRDIQITLKRSREHTSRLMKKLFDDGYVERNTESKPYTYSITEKGLAKVEEVQTNPSIA
;
A
#
# COMPACT_ATOMS: atom_id res chain seq x y z
N MET A 1 -56.08 11.28 -46.96
CA MET A 1 -54.75 10.96 -46.41
C MET A 1 -54.56 9.47 -46.59
N LEU A 2 -53.73 9.05 -47.54
CA LEU A 2 -53.46 7.62 -47.75
C LEU A 2 -52.53 7.17 -46.62
N ILE A 3 -52.86 6.07 -45.94
CA ILE A 3 -51.92 5.38 -45.07
C ILE A 3 -51.01 4.56 -45.98
N GLU A 4 -49.73 4.94 -46.04
CA GLU A 4 -48.68 4.08 -46.59
C GLU A 4 -48.44 2.95 -45.60
N ILE A 5 -48.81 1.73 -45.98
CA ILE A 5 -48.56 0.53 -45.17
C ILE A 5 -47.10 0.13 -45.42
N PRO A 6 -46.26 -0.04 -44.37
CA PRO A 6 -44.87 -0.44 -44.55
C PRO A 6 -44.76 -1.87 -45.10
N ASP A 7 -43.70 -2.13 -45.86
CA ASP A 7 -43.46 -3.42 -46.50
C ASP A 7 -43.43 -4.58 -45.48
N PRO A 8 -43.96 -5.77 -45.85
CA PRO A 8 -44.10 -6.89 -44.92
C PRO A 8 -42.75 -7.39 -44.37
N GLU A 9 -41.67 -7.21 -45.12
CA GLU A 9 -40.30 -7.55 -44.70
C GLU A 9 -39.83 -6.65 -43.53
N VAL A 10 -40.16 -5.36 -43.57
CA VAL A 10 -39.84 -4.40 -42.49
C VAL A 10 -40.62 -4.76 -41.22
N ILE A 11 -41.90 -5.07 -41.36
CA ILE A 11 -42.76 -5.51 -40.24
C ILE A 11 -42.19 -6.78 -39.59
N LEU A 12 -41.78 -7.77 -40.40
CA LEU A 12 -41.22 -9.03 -39.92
C LEU A 12 -39.87 -8.83 -39.22
N GLY A 13 -39.02 -7.94 -39.75
CA GLY A 13 -37.75 -7.55 -39.12
C GLY A 13 -37.93 -6.92 -37.74
N VAL A 14 -38.92 -6.04 -37.56
CA VAL A 14 -39.26 -5.43 -36.27
C VAL A 14 -39.75 -6.47 -35.26
N ILE A 15 -40.61 -7.40 -35.69
CA ILE A 15 -41.11 -8.50 -34.84
C ILE A 15 -39.95 -9.42 -34.40
N LEU A 16 -39.05 -9.77 -35.33
CA LEU A 16 -37.89 -10.62 -35.02
C LEU A 16 -36.94 -9.93 -34.02
N ALA A 17 -36.64 -8.65 -34.22
CA ALA A 17 -35.82 -7.86 -33.29
C ALA A 17 -36.45 -7.78 -31.89
N PHE A 18 -37.79 -7.65 -31.81
CA PHE A 18 -38.51 -7.65 -30.54
C PHE A 18 -38.42 -9.00 -29.81
N ILE A 19 -38.56 -10.13 -30.52
CA ILE A 19 -38.41 -11.47 -29.95
C ILE A 19 -36.96 -11.71 -29.47
N VAL A 20 -35.96 -11.31 -30.25
CA VAL A 20 -34.54 -11.38 -29.84
C VAL A 20 -34.28 -10.53 -28.59
N GLY A 21 -34.85 -9.33 -28.51
CA GLY A 21 -34.77 -8.47 -27.34
C GLY A 21 -35.39 -9.10 -26.09
N LEU A 22 -36.59 -9.68 -26.20
CA LEU A 22 -37.24 -10.42 -25.11
C LEU A 22 -36.45 -11.65 -24.68
N GLY A 23 -35.90 -12.42 -25.63
CA GLY A 23 -35.04 -13.57 -25.35
C GLY A 23 -33.76 -13.18 -24.62
N GLY A 24 -33.09 -12.10 -25.06
CA GLY A 24 -31.92 -11.53 -24.39
C GLY A 24 -32.24 -11.03 -22.98
N LEU A 25 -33.38 -10.36 -22.79
CA LEU A 25 -33.84 -9.89 -21.48
C LEU A 25 -34.15 -11.06 -20.54
N TYR A 26 -34.84 -12.10 -21.02
CA TYR A 26 -35.10 -13.32 -20.25
C TYR A 26 -33.79 -14.01 -19.84
N LEU A 27 -32.85 -14.15 -20.76
CA LEU A 27 -31.53 -14.74 -20.51
C LEU A 27 -30.73 -13.92 -19.49
N TYR A 28 -30.75 -12.59 -19.59
CA TYR A 28 -30.18 -11.69 -18.59
C TYR A 28 -30.79 -11.91 -17.21
N TYR A 29 -32.12 -11.91 -17.07
CA TYR A 29 -32.78 -12.18 -15.78
C TYR A 29 -32.46 -13.57 -15.23
N LYS A 30 -32.30 -14.58 -16.09
CA LYS A 30 -31.94 -15.95 -15.70
C LYS A 30 -30.48 -16.06 -15.19
N ILE A 31 -29.55 -15.31 -15.78
CA ILE A 31 -28.12 -15.35 -15.44
C ILE A 31 -27.75 -14.37 -14.31
N ARG A 32 -28.49 -13.25 -14.17
CA ARG A 32 -28.32 -12.22 -13.14
C ARG A 32 -28.10 -12.74 -11.71
N PRO A 33 -28.85 -13.72 -11.17
CA PRO A 33 -28.58 -14.25 -9.82
C PRO A 33 -27.21 -14.95 -9.72
N PHE A 34 -26.84 -15.76 -10.72
CA PHE A 34 -25.56 -16.50 -10.71
C PHE A 34 -24.32 -15.59 -10.79
N VAL A 35 -24.45 -14.42 -11.40
CA VAL A 35 -23.38 -13.41 -11.43
C VAL A 35 -23.28 -12.67 -10.10
N LYS A 36 -24.42 -12.36 -9.44
CA LYS A 36 -24.42 -11.72 -8.12
C LYS A 36 -23.72 -12.56 -7.05
N THR A 37 -24.04 -13.85 -6.93
CA THR A 37 -23.51 -14.72 -5.87
C THR A 37 -21.97 -14.83 -5.91
N LYS A 38 -21.35 -14.77 -7.09
CA LYS A 38 -19.89 -14.79 -7.23
C LYS A 38 -19.22 -13.54 -6.66
N ASN A 39 -19.86 -12.37 -6.82
CA ASN A 39 -19.35 -11.11 -6.30
C ASN A 39 -19.59 -11.04 -4.78
N GLU A 40 -20.76 -11.45 -4.31
CA GLU A 40 -21.20 -11.38 -2.91
C GLU A 40 -20.29 -12.20 -1.97
N VAL A 41 -19.83 -13.39 -2.38
CA VAL A 41 -18.87 -14.20 -1.61
C VAL A 41 -17.47 -13.57 -1.58
N PHE A 42 -17.05 -12.88 -2.65
CA PHE A 42 -15.77 -12.18 -2.68
C PHE A 42 -15.81 -10.92 -1.80
N ASP A 43 -16.89 -10.16 -1.88
CA ASP A 43 -17.12 -8.92 -1.14
C ASP A 43 -17.22 -9.18 0.38
N ALA A 44 -17.94 -10.22 0.80
CA ALA A 44 -18.05 -10.64 2.21
C ALA A 44 -16.68 -10.90 2.88
N SER A 45 -15.72 -11.47 2.13
CA SER A 45 -14.37 -11.73 2.64
C SER A 45 -13.49 -10.47 2.76
N GLN A 46 -13.86 -9.40 2.06
CA GLN A 46 -13.16 -8.11 2.10
C GLN A 46 -13.82 -7.16 3.11
N SER A 47 -15.15 -7.21 3.26
CA SER A 47 -15.87 -6.45 4.29
C SER A 47 -15.49 -6.89 5.70
N GLU A 48 -15.37 -8.20 5.96
CA GLU A 48 -14.90 -8.73 7.26
C GLU A 48 -13.48 -8.23 7.61
N ARG A 49 -12.59 -8.14 6.60
CA ARG A 49 -11.24 -7.59 6.77
C ARG A 49 -11.26 -6.08 7.00
N LEU A 50 -12.13 -5.36 6.29
CA LEU A 50 -12.30 -3.92 6.44
C LEU A 50 -12.81 -3.58 7.85
N GLU A 51 -13.83 -4.31 8.33
CA GLU A 51 -14.37 -4.17 9.69
C GLU A 51 -13.30 -4.48 10.76
N TYR A 52 -12.45 -5.50 10.54
CA TYR A 52 -11.33 -5.79 11.43
C TYR A 52 -10.33 -4.62 11.51
N TYR A 53 -9.99 -3.99 10.38
CA TYR A 53 -9.11 -2.81 10.37
C TYR A 53 -9.78 -1.56 10.95
N GLU A 54 -11.08 -1.36 10.71
CA GLU A 54 -11.87 -0.29 11.30
C GLU A 54 -11.88 -0.39 12.82
N ARG A 55 -12.12 -1.59 13.37
CA ARG A 55 -12.05 -1.86 14.82
C ARG A 55 -10.65 -1.59 15.40
N GLN A 56 -9.57 -1.89 14.68
CA GLN A 56 -8.20 -1.53 15.10
C GLN A 56 -7.95 -0.02 15.10
N LEU A 57 -8.45 0.70 14.09
CA LEU A 57 -8.34 2.16 14.02
C LEU A 57 -9.12 2.83 15.15
N ILE A 58 -10.28 2.28 15.51
CA ILE A 58 -11.08 2.76 16.66
C ILE A 58 -10.33 2.55 17.99
N ASP A 59 -9.75 1.37 18.25
CA ASP A 59 -8.93 1.16 19.48
C ASP A 59 -7.72 2.11 19.53
N MET A 60 -7.03 2.30 18.39
CA MET A 60 -5.91 3.22 18.29
C MET A 60 -6.33 4.67 18.55
N LYS A 61 -7.49 5.09 18.01
CA LYS A 61 -8.04 6.44 18.24
C LYS A 61 -8.44 6.64 19.69
N ILE A 62 -9.17 5.70 20.30
CA ILE A 62 -9.53 5.74 21.72
C ILE A 62 -8.27 5.80 22.60
N ARG A 63 -7.22 5.05 22.25
CA ARG A 63 -5.95 5.07 22.99
C ARG A 63 -5.20 6.39 22.85
N LEU A 64 -5.18 6.98 21.65
CA LEU A 64 -4.62 8.31 21.43
C LEU A 64 -5.40 9.38 22.20
N ASP A 65 -6.74 9.33 22.16
CA ASP A 65 -7.61 10.27 22.87
C ASP A 65 -7.46 10.14 24.39
N ALA A 66 -7.32 8.92 24.91
CA ALA A 66 -7.04 8.67 26.32
C ALA A 66 -5.65 9.19 26.75
N LEU A 67 -4.62 9.03 25.90
CA LEU A 67 -3.29 9.58 26.13
C LEU A 67 -3.26 11.12 26.04
N GLU A 68 -4.06 11.71 25.15
CA GLU A 68 -4.24 13.16 25.06
C GLU A 68 -4.92 13.70 26.32
N ILE A 69 -6.00 13.07 26.78
CA ILE A 69 -6.69 13.42 28.04
C ILE A 69 -5.75 13.29 29.25
N GLN A 70 -5.01 12.18 29.38
CA GLN A 70 -4.04 12.00 30.47
C GLN A 70 -2.83 12.96 30.38
N GLY A 71 -2.39 13.28 29.17
CA GLY A 71 -1.33 14.27 28.93
C GLY A 71 -1.76 15.70 29.25
N ILE A 72 -3.06 16.00 29.17
CA ILE A 72 -3.66 17.25 29.64
C ILE A 72 -3.77 17.25 31.18
N GLU A 73 -4.20 16.14 31.80
CA GLU A 73 -4.29 16.03 33.27
C GLU A 73 -2.91 16.15 33.96
N GLN A 74 -1.84 15.56 33.41
CA GLN A 74 -0.49 15.68 33.96
C GLN A 74 0.15 17.08 33.80
N LYS A 75 -0.50 18.00 33.10
CA LYS A 75 0.01 19.35 32.81
C LYS A 75 -0.95 20.48 33.20
N ALA A 76 -1.92 20.16 34.06
CA ALA A 76 -2.95 21.09 34.53
C ALA A 76 -2.47 22.11 35.59
N ASP A 77 -1.29 21.89 36.20
CA ASP A 77 -0.65 22.85 37.08
C ASP A 77 0.31 23.77 36.27
N GLU A 78 -0.24 24.93 35.86
CA GLU A 78 0.45 26.15 35.41
C GLU A 78 1.35 26.12 34.14
N PRO A 79 0.76 26.25 32.93
CA PRO A 79 1.48 26.73 31.74
C PRO A 79 0.83 27.96 31.05
N ASN A 80 -0.24 28.53 31.62
CA ASN A 80 -1.07 29.55 30.97
C ASN A 80 -0.44 30.97 30.89
N LEU A 81 0.69 31.19 31.57
CA LEU A 81 1.35 32.51 31.63
C LEU A 81 2.40 32.69 30.53
N GLU A 82 3.22 31.66 30.26
CA GLU A 82 4.30 31.72 29.27
C GLU A 82 3.75 31.82 27.84
N LEU A 83 2.74 31.03 27.49
CA LEU A 83 2.13 31.04 26.16
C LEU A 83 1.52 32.40 25.80
N LYS A 84 0.94 33.11 26.78
CA LYS A 84 0.41 34.46 26.57
C LYS A 84 1.52 35.48 26.32
N GLN A 85 2.58 35.45 27.12
CA GLN A 85 3.74 36.34 26.92
C GLN A 85 4.45 36.10 25.57
N ILE A 86 4.51 34.85 25.09
CA ILE A 86 5.04 34.52 23.77
C ILE A 86 4.13 35.07 22.66
N LEU A 87 2.81 34.93 22.80
CA LEU A 87 1.84 35.44 21.81
C LEU A 87 1.84 36.98 21.74
N GLU A 88 1.93 37.64 22.89
CA GLU A 88 1.93 39.11 23.02
C GLU A 88 3.17 39.72 22.36
N LYS A 89 4.37 39.16 22.62
CA LYS A 89 5.64 39.56 21.97
C LYS A 89 5.67 39.35 20.45
N LEU A 90 4.88 38.40 19.93
CA LEU A 90 4.72 38.19 18.49
C LEU A 90 3.70 39.15 17.85
N THR A 91 2.84 39.78 18.65
CA THR A 91 1.76 40.65 18.17
C THR A 91 2.19 42.12 18.08
N GLU A 92 3.03 42.61 19.01
CA GLU A 92 3.53 44.00 18.97
C GLU A 92 4.43 44.32 17.76
N ASN A 93 5.11 43.33 17.18
CA ASN A 93 6.15 43.54 16.17
C ASN A 93 5.66 43.52 14.70
N LYS A 94 4.36 43.69 14.43
CA LYS A 94 3.86 43.63 13.05
C LYS A 94 2.69 44.58 12.75
N SER A 95 3.03 45.81 12.38
CA SER A 95 2.13 46.74 11.70
C SER A 95 2.90 47.72 10.82
N GLU A 96 3.08 47.35 9.53
CA GLU A 96 3.13 48.26 8.36
C GLU A 96 3.13 47.41 7.06
N GLU A 97 2.82 48.03 5.91
CA GLU A 97 2.13 47.34 4.79
C GLU A 97 2.99 46.88 3.59
N LYS A 98 2.68 45.67 3.06
CA LYS A 98 2.73 45.23 1.62
C LYS A 98 4.06 45.31 0.82
N PRO A 99 4.18 44.73 -0.40
CA PRO A 99 3.39 43.66 -1.06
C PRO A 99 4.20 42.44 -1.61
N ILE A 100 3.52 41.31 -1.77
CA ILE A 100 3.64 40.21 -2.76
C ILE A 100 5.01 39.91 -3.46
N GLU A 101 5.51 38.70 -3.15
CA GLU A 101 6.31 37.73 -3.96
C GLU A 101 7.59 38.13 -4.73
N LYS A 102 8.71 37.48 -4.36
CA LYS A 102 9.73 36.92 -5.30
C LYS A 102 10.70 35.92 -4.63
N VAL A 103 10.66 34.67 -5.11
CA VAL A 103 11.79 33.96 -5.76
C VAL A 103 13.23 34.12 -5.20
N VAL A 104 13.81 32.99 -4.73
CA VAL A 104 15.25 32.58 -4.73
C VAL A 104 16.24 33.12 -3.66
N VAL A 105 16.48 32.29 -2.63
CA VAL A 105 17.75 31.56 -2.28
C VAL A 105 19.09 32.24 -2.68
N PRO A 106 20.06 32.47 -1.75
CA PRO A 106 21.18 31.50 -1.60
C PRO A 106 21.88 31.37 -0.21
N GLU A 107 22.48 30.17 0.00
CA GLU A 107 23.73 29.83 0.75
C GLU A 107 23.97 30.32 2.20
N ILE A 108 24.60 29.61 3.16
CA ILE A 108 25.20 28.26 3.34
C ILE A 108 25.09 27.88 4.86
N LYS A 109 25.46 26.70 5.43
CA LYS A 109 26.28 25.57 4.93
C LYS A 109 25.74 24.16 5.31
N GLN A 110 26.49 23.37 6.09
CA GLN A 110 26.41 21.90 6.20
C GLN A 110 27.05 21.37 7.52
N GLU A 111 26.41 20.39 8.19
CA GLU A 111 27.07 19.11 8.53
C GLU A 111 26.06 17.94 8.63
N LYS A 112 26.51 16.74 8.21
CA LYS A 112 25.79 15.49 7.89
C LYS A 112 24.43 15.14 8.58
N PRO A 113 23.36 14.90 7.79
CA PRO A 113 22.33 13.93 8.14
C PRO A 113 22.76 12.49 7.77
N VAL A 114 22.32 11.50 8.55
CA VAL A 114 22.54 10.07 8.24
C VAL A 114 21.80 9.70 6.96
N SER A 115 22.52 9.11 5.99
CA SER A 115 21.96 8.73 4.71
C SER A 115 20.82 7.74 4.89
N MET A 116 19.61 8.14 4.52
CA MET A 116 18.62 7.17 4.05
C MET A 116 19.26 6.45 2.86
N PRO A 117 19.32 5.11 2.81
CA PRO A 117 19.81 4.43 1.63
C PRO A 117 18.87 4.76 0.48
N ASN A 118 19.42 5.32 -0.60
CA ASN A 118 18.65 5.64 -1.81
C ASN A 118 17.83 4.42 -2.21
N ILE A 119 16.52 4.59 -2.26
CA ILE A 119 15.63 3.63 -2.92
C ILE A 119 15.86 3.81 -4.41
N THR A 120 16.98 3.28 -4.87
CA THR A 120 17.25 3.05 -6.28
C THR A 120 16.03 2.30 -6.80
N ASN A 121 15.49 2.71 -7.96
CA ASN A 121 14.48 1.92 -8.65
C ASN A 121 15.16 0.64 -9.17
N ILE A 122 15.37 -0.32 -8.26
CA ILE A 122 15.90 -1.65 -8.55
C ILE A 122 14.79 -2.36 -9.28
N ASP A 123 15.01 -2.54 -10.59
CA ASP A 123 14.07 -3.17 -11.48
C ASP A 123 13.58 -4.50 -10.90
N HIS A 124 12.26 -4.67 -10.81
CA HIS A 124 11.61 -5.73 -10.05
C HIS A 124 11.60 -7.08 -10.80
N THR A 125 12.64 -7.35 -11.58
CA THR A 125 12.74 -8.51 -12.50
C THR A 125 12.82 -9.85 -11.77
N ASN A 126 13.36 -9.90 -10.55
CA ASN A 126 13.40 -11.14 -9.77
C ASN A 126 13.27 -10.91 -8.24
N PRO A 127 12.18 -11.39 -7.58
CA PRO A 127 12.01 -11.26 -6.13
C PRO A 127 13.09 -12.00 -5.32
N THR A 128 13.76 -12.98 -5.93
CA THR A 128 14.85 -13.76 -5.31
C THR A 128 16.05 -12.86 -5.00
N ASN A 129 16.50 -12.06 -5.98
CA ASN A 129 17.67 -11.19 -5.85
C ASN A 129 17.43 -10.10 -4.81
N HIS A 130 16.23 -9.52 -4.81
CA HIS A 130 15.82 -8.50 -3.84
C HIS A 130 15.84 -9.03 -2.40
N VAL A 131 15.36 -10.27 -2.17
CA VAL A 131 15.44 -10.91 -0.84
C VAL A 131 16.88 -11.10 -0.40
N LEU A 132 17.74 -11.63 -1.26
CA LEU A 132 19.13 -11.88 -0.90
C LEU A 132 19.82 -10.57 -0.51
N GLN A 133 19.64 -9.50 -1.30
CA GLN A 133 20.16 -8.16 -0.99
C GLN A 133 19.64 -7.59 0.34
N LEU A 134 18.37 -7.82 0.69
CA LEU A 134 17.83 -7.42 2.00
C LEU A 134 18.52 -8.17 3.15
N ILE A 135 18.67 -9.50 3.02
CA ILE A 135 19.25 -10.35 4.05
C ILE A 135 20.77 -10.10 4.21
N THR A 136 21.49 -9.73 3.14
CA THR A 136 22.90 -9.31 3.22
C THR A 136 23.13 -8.17 4.21
N ASN A 137 22.19 -7.22 4.28
CA ASN A 137 22.32 -6.06 5.16
C ASN A 137 21.95 -6.37 6.62
N LYS A 138 21.02 -7.31 6.85
CA LYS A 138 20.53 -7.69 8.18
C LYS A 138 19.84 -9.05 8.14
N ALA A 139 20.06 -9.90 9.14
CA ALA A 139 19.24 -11.09 9.35
C ALA A 139 17.76 -10.69 9.60
N MET A 140 16.84 -11.21 8.79
CA MET A 140 15.42 -10.83 8.79
C MET A 140 14.51 -12.04 9.00
N THR A 141 13.33 -11.82 9.59
CA THR A 141 12.31 -12.87 9.71
C THR A 141 11.50 -13.00 8.42
N SER A 142 10.81 -14.13 8.23
CA SER A 142 9.85 -14.27 7.13
C SER A 142 8.75 -13.20 7.13
N ARG A 143 8.47 -12.55 8.27
CA ARG A 143 7.45 -11.49 8.37
C ARG A 143 8.00 -10.16 7.87
N ASP A 144 9.24 -9.81 8.22
CA ASP A 144 9.87 -8.58 7.75
C ASP A 144 10.03 -8.62 6.23
N ILE A 145 10.48 -9.76 5.71
CA ILE A 145 10.62 -10.02 4.26
C ILE A 145 9.26 -9.95 3.55
N GLN A 146 8.18 -10.46 4.17
CA GLN A 146 6.82 -10.35 3.64
C GLN A 146 6.40 -8.87 3.49
N ILE A 147 6.69 -8.05 4.50
CA ILE A 147 6.34 -6.62 4.54
C ILE A 147 7.12 -5.87 3.45
N THR A 148 8.44 -6.06 3.37
CA THR A 148 9.28 -5.37 2.36
C THR A 148 8.91 -5.75 0.93
N LEU A 149 8.67 -7.05 0.65
CA LEU A 149 8.23 -7.52 -0.68
C LEU A 149 6.79 -7.11 -1.04
N LYS A 150 5.96 -6.70 -0.06
CA LYS A 150 4.51 -6.48 -0.20
C LYS A 150 3.77 -7.68 -0.85
N ARG A 151 4.17 -8.92 -0.49
CA ARG A 151 3.57 -10.17 -1.02
C ARG A 151 2.77 -10.92 0.04
N SER A 152 1.98 -11.90 -0.40
CA SER A 152 1.31 -12.86 0.50
C SER A 152 2.34 -13.61 1.36
N ARG A 153 1.93 -13.96 2.60
CA ARG A 153 2.68 -14.85 3.49
C ARG A 153 3.04 -16.16 2.80
N GLU A 154 2.14 -16.70 1.97
CA GLU A 154 2.36 -17.96 1.26
C GLU A 154 3.47 -17.84 0.21
N HIS A 155 3.42 -16.85 -0.69
CA HIS A 155 4.46 -16.62 -1.69
C HIS A 155 5.82 -16.39 -1.03
N THR A 156 5.85 -15.60 0.06
CA THR A 156 7.07 -15.36 0.83
C THR A 156 7.62 -16.66 1.44
N SER A 157 6.75 -17.50 2.01
CA SER A 157 7.14 -18.79 2.59
C SER A 157 7.66 -19.77 1.53
N ARG A 158 7.02 -19.83 0.36
CA ARG A 158 7.49 -20.62 -0.80
C ARG A 158 8.86 -20.14 -1.30
N LEU A 159 9.07 -18.82 -1.36
CA LEU A 159 10.35 -18.22 -1.77
C LEU A 159 11.47 -18.49 -0.75
N MET A 160 11.21 -18.31 0.56
CA MET A 160 12.21 -18.61 1.60
C MET A 160 12.57 -20.10 1.61
N LYS A 161 11.56 -20.99 1.44
CA LYS A 161 11.81 -22.42 1.33
C LYS A 161 12.71 -22.73 0.15
N LYS A 162 12.41 -22.19 -1.04
CA LYS A 162 13.24 -22.39 -2.24
C LYS A 162 14.67 -21.88 -2.03
N LEU A 163 14.84 -20.67 -1.47
CA LEU A 163 16.17 -20.10 -1.21
C LEU A 163 17.01 -20.95 -0.23
N PHE A 164 16.34 -21.58 0.75
CA PHE A 164 16.97 -22.50 1.69
C PHE A 164 17.31 -23.85 1.02
N ASP A 165 16.37 -24.43 0.28
CA ASP A 165 16.56 -25.67 -0.48
C ASP A 165 17.69 -25.52 -1.53
N ASP A 166 17.80 -24.35 -2.17
CA ASP A 166 18.87 -23.99 -3.12
C ASP A 166 20.22 -23.66 -2.42
N GLY A 167 20.26 -23.54 -1.08
CA GLY A 167 21.46 -23.25 -0.29
C GLY A 167 21.98 -21.81 -0.38
N TYR A 168 21.11 -20.82 -0.68
CA TYR A 168 21.47 -19.41 -0.71
C TYR A 168 21.26 -18.69 0.64
N VAL A 169 20.36 -19.22 1.48
CA VAL A 169 20.08 -18.69 2.83
C VAL A 169 20.04 -19.82 3.85
N GLU A 170 20.47 -19.51 5.07
CA GLU A 170 20.36 -20.37 6.23
C GLU A 170 19.23 -19.88 7.15
N ARG A 171 18.61 -20.78 7.91
CA ARG A 171 17.54 -20.44 8.87
C ARG A 171 17.99 -20.74 10.29
N ASN A 172 18.18 -19.71 11.10
CA ASN A 172 18.39 -19.89 12.54
C ASN A 172 17.08 -20.38 13.19
N THR A 173 17.17 -21.49 13.93
CA THR A 173 16.04 -22.14 14.64
C THR A 173 16.08 -21.98 16.16
N GLU A 174 17.09 -21.32 16.71
CA GLU A 174 17.31 -21.13 18.14
C GLU A 174 16.23 -20.24 18.77
N SER A 175 15.73 -19.27 18.00
CA SER A 175 14.66 -18.36 18.42
C SER A 175 13.44 -18.41 17.49
N LYS A 176 12.28 -18.04 18.04
CA LYS A 176 11.03 -17.82 17.29
C LYS A 176 10.67 -16.33 17.39
N PRO A 177 10.28 -15.66 16.29
CA PRO A 177 10.18 -16.16 14.92
C PRO A 177 11.54 -16.45 14.28
N TYR A 178 11.60 -17.47 13.41
CA TYR A 178 12.84 -17.85 12.72
C TYR A 178 13.39 -16.70 11.85
N THR A 179 14.68 -16.45 11.98
CA THR A 179 15.44 -15.50 11.17
C THR A 179 16.21 -16.22 10.06
N TYR A 180 16.48 -15.50 8.98
CA TYR A 180 17.25 -15.97 7.83
C TYR A 180 18.51 -15.12 7.68
N SER A 181 19.62 -15.78 7.38
CA SER A 181 20.94 -15.20 7.09
C SER A 181 21.40 -15.66 5.71
N ILE A 182 22.28 -14.88 5.07
CA ILE A 182 22.81 -15.23 3.75
C ILE A 182 23.98 -16.21 3.88
N THR A 183 24.04 -17.20 3.01
CA THR A 183 25.15 -18.16 2.91
C THR A 183 26.17 -17.65 1.88
N GLU A 184 27.42 -18.14 1.90
CA GLU A 184 28.48 -17.76 0.92
C GLU A 184 28.01 -17.87 -0.54
N LYS A 185 27.27 -18.94 -0.87
CA LYS A 185 26.65 -19.15 -2.19
C LYS A 185 25.61 -18.07 -2.54
N GLY A 186 24.85 -17.59 -1.55
CA GLY A 186 23.91 -16.48 -1.70
C GLY A 186 24.62 -15.16 -1.94
N LEU A 187 25.72 -14.91 -1.22
CA LEU A 187 26.54 -13.70 -1.38
C LEU A 187 27.13 -13.61 -2.78
N ALA A 188 27.75 -14.67 -3.28
CA ALA A 188 28.28 -14.74 -4.65
C ALA A 188 27.20 -14.45 -5.72
N LYS A 189 25.95 -14.89 -5.48
CA LYS A 189 24.84 -14.61 -6.40
C LYS A 189 24.40 -13.15 -6.40
N VAL A 190 24.55 -12.44 -5.28
CA VAL A 190 24.28 -11.00 -5.15
C VAL A 190 25.39 -10.16 -5.80
N GLU A 191 26.64 -10.65 -5.80
CA GLU A 191 27.78 -10.02 -6.48
C GLU A 191 27.71 -10.18 -8.01
N GLU A 192 27.32 -11.36 -8.51
CA GLU A 192 27.10 -11.62 -9.95
C GLU A 192 26.06 -10.67 -10.57
N VAL A 193 24.99 -10.36 -9.83
CA VAL A 193 23.91 -9.45 -10.27
C VAL A 193 24.33 -7.98 -10.21
N GLN A 194 25.19 -7.58 -9.28
CA GLN A 194 25.71 -6.21 -9.20
C GLN A 194 26.80 -5.93 -10.24
N THR A 195 27.58 -6.94 -10.62
CA THR A 195 28.65 -6.81 -11.62
C THR A 195 28.14 -6.82 -13.07
N ASN A 196 26.94 -7.36 -13.32
CA ASN A 196 26.29 -7.36 -14.63
C ASN A 196 24.91 -6.65 -14.60
N PRO A 197 24.87 -5.30 -14.55
CA PRO A 197 23.62 -4.53 -14.65
C PRO A 197 23.06 -4.44 -16.09
N SER A 198 23.51 -5.33 -16.99
CA SER A 198 23.11 -5.37 -18.40
C SER A 198 22.84 -6.83 -18.78
N ILE A 199 21.88 -7.05 -19.67
CA ILE A 199 21.29 -8.36 -20.06
C ILE A 199 20.20 -8.87 -19.07
N ALA A 200 19.07 -8.16 -19.04
CA ALA A 200 17.72 -8.73 -19.03
C ALA A 200 16.73 -7.70 -19.59
#